data_AF-A0A915E0J1-F1
#
_entry.id   AF-A0A915E0J1-F1
#
_cell.length_a   1.000
_cell.length_b   1.000
_cell.length_c   1.000
_cell.angle_alpha   90.00
_cell.angle_beta   90.00
_cell.angle_gamma   90.00
#
_symmetry.space_group_name_H-M   'P 1'
#
loop_
_entity.id
_entity.type
_entity.pdbx_description
1 polymer ?
#
loop_
_entity_poly.entity_id
_entity_poly.type
_entity_poly.pdbx_seq_one_letter_code
_entity_poly.pdbx_strand_id
1 'polypeptide(L)'
;MSSDSTSSLASTQIFEARELHIKKVTVYTDRAELVRTFKVTLQQGLNEIVVENVSHSIESDSIRVDGSGAATIHEVQFKTDHVRQDEVDNPQVKELVDELEIVKEKSAQIDDIKQIYGNGSTL
;
A
#
# COMPACT_ATOMS: atom_id res chain seq x y z
N MET A 1 14.71 25.80 -25.90
CA MET A 1 15.59 25.76 -24.72
C MET A 1 14.75 26.08 -23.50
N SER A 2 14.19 25.07 -22.84
CA SER A 2 13.70 25.16 -21.46
C SER A 2 13.90 23.78 -20.86
N SER A 3 14.87 23.70 -19.97
CA SER A 3 15.35 22.51 -19.28
C SER A 3 14.28 21.91 -18.37
N ASP A 4 13.94 20.64 -18.58
CA ASP A 4 13.33 19.83 -17.52
C ASP A 4 14.33 19.73 -16.37
N SER A 5 13.96 20.31 -15.23
CA SER A 5 14.73 20.18 -14.00
C SER A 5 14.56 18.77 -13.44
N THR A 6 15.39 17.84 -13.88
CA THR A 6 15.58 16.57 -13.17
C THR A 6 16.34 16.89 -11.88
N SER A 7 15.59 17.22 -10.83
CA SER A 7 16.10 17.28 -9.46
C SER A 7 16.61 15.90 -9.07
N SER A 8 17.91 15.67 -9.18
CA SER A 8 18.53 14.41 -8.78
C SER A 8 18.47 14.26 -7.25
N LEU A 9 17.77 13.25 -6.77
CA LEU A 9 17.78 12.87 -5.35
C LEU A 9 19.19 12.42 -4.94
N ALA A 10 19.68 12.94 -3.81
CA ALA A 10 20.96 12.56 -3.22
C ALA A 10 20.87 11.19 -2.53
N SER A 11 19.71 10.85 -1.96
CA SER A 11 19.44 9.57 -1.29
C SER A 11 17.94 9.36 -1.12
N THR A 12 17.46 8.13 -1.35
CA THR A 12 16.11 7.67 -1.00
C THR A 12 16.22 6.56 0.05
N GLN A 13 15.42 6.66 1.13
CA GLN A 13 15.32 5.64 2.16
C GLN A 13 13.86 5.23 2.35
N ILE A 14 13.60 3.92 2.36
CA ILE A 14 12.25 3.35 2.51
C ILE A 14 12.15 2.68 3.88
N PHE A 15 11.05 2.95 4.58
CA PHE A 15 10.74 2.39 5.89
C PHE A 15 9.35 1.76 5.88
N GLU A 16 9.26 0.58 6.47
CA GLU A 16 7.99 -0.12 6.71
C GLU A 16 7.36 0.38 8.01
N ALA A 17 6.16 0.97 7.96
CA ALA A 17 5.53 1.58 9.14
C ALA A 17 5.32 0.60 10.31
N ARG A 18 5.21 -0.70 10.01
CA ARG A 18 5.10 -1.82 10.96
C ARG A 18 6.40 -2.12 11.71
N GLU A 19 7.55 -1.88 11.08
CA GLU A 19 8.87 -2.10 11.68
C GLU A 19 9.33 -0.91 12.53
N LEU A 20 8.70 0.24 12.34
CA LEU A 20 8.98 1.45 13.09
C LEU A 20 8.41 1.38 14.51
N HIS A 21 9.27 1.59 15.50
CA HIS A 21 8.89 1.62 16.90
C HIS A 21 7.80 2.68 17.18
N ILE A 22 6.71 2.22 17.81
CA ILE A 22 5.62 3.08 18.28
C ILE A 22 6.02 3.65 19.64
N LYS A 23 6.25 4.98 19.67
CA LYS A 23 6.63 5.71 20.88
C LYS A 23 5.43 5.95 21.80
N LYS A 24 4.26 6.25 21.23
CA LYS A 24 3.04 6.56 21.99
C LYS A 24 1.82 6.21 21.15
N VAL A 25 0.79 5.71 21.84
CA VAL A 25 -0.57 5.55 21.29
C VAL A 25 -1.53 6.29 22.19
N THR A 26 -2.36 7.15 21.62
CA THR A 26 -3.47 7.80 22.32
C THR A 26 -4.77 7.30 21.69
N VAL A 27 -5.61 6.60 22.47
CA VAL A 27 -6.86 6.03 21.96
C VAL A 27 -8.03 6.96 22.33
N TYR A 28 -8.83 7.29 21.33
CA TYR A 28 -10.08 8.02 21.46
C TYR A 28 -11.26 7.07 21.19
N THR A 29 -12.49 7.59 21.30
CA THR A 29 -13.70 6.79 21.11
C THR A 29 -13.87 6.29 19.67
N ASP A 30 -13.40 7.05 18.69
CA ASP A 30 -13.60 6.80 17.26
C ASP A 30 -12.29 6.58 16.49
N ARG A 31 -11.13 6.87 17.09
CA ARG A 31 -9.81 6.82 16.42
C ARG A 31 -8.68 6.56 17.40
N ALA A 32 -7.49 6.33 16.86
CA ALA A 32 -6.25 6.30 17.65
C ALA A 32 -5.18 7.16 16.99
N GLU A 33 -4.49 7.98 17.79
CA GLU A 33 -3.30 8.71 17.38
C GLU A 33 -2.07 7.84 17.65
N LEU A 34 -1.23 7.69 16.63
CA LEU A 34 0.01 6.92 16.69
C LEU A 34 1.21 7.86 16.50
N VAL A 35 2.13 7.86 17.46
CA VAL A 35 3.40 8.59 17.36
C VAL A 35 4.54 7.60 17.18
N ARG A 36 5.26 7.70 16.06
CA ARG A 36 6.46 6.92 15.77
C ARG A 36 7.68 7.84 15.77
N THR A 37 8.84 7.29 16.10
CA THR A 37 10.10 8.04 16.02
C THR A 37 11.17 7.10 15.50
N PHE A 38 11.90 7.55 14.48
CA PHE A 38 12.94 6.78 13.83
C PHE A 38 14.09 7.70 13.42
N LYS A 39 15.26 7.10 13.17
CA LYS A 39 16.45 7.82 12.74
C LYS A 39 16.64 7.61 11.25
N VAL A 40 17.06 8.66 10.57
CA VAL A 40 17.38 8.64 9.14
C VAL A 40 18.81 9.15 8.95
N THR A 41 19.53 8.61 7.98
CA THR A 41 20.87 9.07 7.62
C THR A 41 20.75 9.96 6.39
N LEU A 42 21.12 11.24 6.48
CA LEU A 42 20.95 12.19 5.38
C LEU A 42 22.29 12.50 4.71
N GLN A 43 22.27 12.64 3.37
CA GLN A 43 23.39 13.11 2.57
C GLN A 43 23.24 14.59 2.24
N GLN A 44 24.32 15.25 1.82
CA GLN A 44 24.23 16.62 1.32
C GLN A 44 23.36 16.68 0.06
N GLY A 45 22.34 17.54 0.06
CA GLY A 45 21.40 17.70 -1.05
C GLY A 45 19.96 17.29 -0.70
N LEU A 46 19.16 17.02 -1.73
CA LEU A 46 17.76 16.63 -1.56
C LEU A 46 17.68 15.14 -1.21
N ASN A 47 17.03 14.82 -0.09
CA ASN A 47 16.83 13.44 0.35
C ASN A 47 15.34 13.13 0.32
N GLU A 48 14.99 11.90 -0.02
CA GLU A 48 13.63 11.39 0.00
C GLU A 48 13.50 10.31 1.08
N ILE A 49 12.47 10.42 1.91
CA ILE A 49 12.14 9.46 2.96
C ILE A 49 10.74 8.96 2.68
N VAL A 50 10.60 7.66 2.43
CA VAL A 50 9.32 7.01 2.15
C VAL A 50 8.96 6.11 3.32
N VAL A 51 7.74 6.26 3.84
CA VAL A 51 7.18 5.37 4.86
C VAL A 51 6.01 4.62 4.25
N GLU A 52 6.19 3.34 4.00
CA GLU A 52 5.25 2.46 3.34
C GLU A 52 4.41 1.67 4.36
N ASN A 53 3.31 1.08 3.87
CA ASN A 53 2.44 0.20 4.64
C ASN A 53 1.93 0.85 5.94
N VAL A 54 1.66 2.16 5.88
CA VAL A 54 0.88 2.86 6.90
C VAL A 54 -0.57 2.34 6.90
N SER A 55 -1.28 2.56 8.01
CA SER A 55 -2.66 2.06 8.14
C SER A 55 -3.54 2.56 7.00
N HIS A 56 -4.36 1.67 6.43
CA HIS A 56 -5.34 2.04 5.41
C HIS A 56 -6.42 2.99 5.95
N SER A 57 -6.66 2.98 7.26
CA SER A 57 -7.60 3.87 7.94
C SER A 57 -7.01 5.24 8.32
N ILE A 58 -5.84 5.60 7.79
CA ILE A 58 -5.22 6.89 8.11
C ILE A 58 -6.00 8.04 7.47
N GLU A 59 -6.20 9.11 8.22
CA GLU A 59 -6.76 10.35 7.72
C GLU A 59 -5.60 11.20 7.15
N SER A 60 -5.58 11.50 5.85
CA SER A 60 -4.47 12.24 5.21
C SER A 60 -4.16 13.57 5.92
N ASP A 61 -5.22 14.27 6.32
CA ASP A 61 -5.15 15.60 6.92
C ASP A 61 -4.70 15.54 8.39
N SER A 62 -4.65 14.34 8.99
CA SER A 62 -4.14 14.12 10.35
C SER A 62 -2.63 13.85 10.38
N ILE A 63 -1.97 13.72 9.21
CA ILE A 63 -0.54 13.44 9.15
C ILE A 63 0.25 14.67 9.58
N ARG A 64 1.13 14.47 10.57
CA ARG A 64 2.07 15.49 11.06
C ARG A 64 3.46 14.86 11.08
N VAL A 65 4.44 15.59 10.56
CA VAL A 65 5.83 15.14 10.49
C VAL A 65 6.71 16.23 11.07
N ASP A 66 7.47 15.87 12.09
CA ASP A 66 8.46 16.73 12.71
C ASP A 66 9.84 16.11 12.56
N GLY A 67 10.84 16.95 12.31
CA GLY A 67 12.24 16.55 12.19
C GLY A 67 13.11 17.30 13.18
N SER A 68 14.05 16.59 13.82
CA SER A 68 15.09 17.20 14.63
C SER A 68 16.46 16.99 13.96
N GLY A 69 17.20 18.05 13.68
CA GLY A 69 18.53 17.96 13.08
C GLY A 69 18.89 19.16 12.21
N ALA A 70 19.93 19.00 11.38
CA ALA A 70 20.43 20.04 10.47
C ALA A 70 19.75 20.05 9.09
N ALA A 71 18.64 19.33 8.93
CA ALA A 71 17.87 19.26 7.69
C ALA A 71 16.54 20.01 7.83
N THR A 72 16.02 20.49 6.70
CA THR A 72 14.71 21.14 6.62
C THR A 72 13.78 20.26 5.80
N ILE A 73 12.55 20.06 6.29
CA ILE A 73 11.51 19.35 5.54
C ILE A 73 11.02 20.27 4.42
N HIS A 74 11.19 19.84 3.18
CA HIS A 74 10.75 20.61 2.02
C HIS A 74 9.27 20.39 1.73
N GLU A 75 8.85 19.13 1.73
CA GLU A 75 7.48 18.73 1.39
C GLU A 75 7.11 17.43 2.12
N VAL A 76 5.83 17.27 2.43
CA VAL A 76 5.24 16.02 2.92
C VAL A 76 4.09 15.67 2.00
N GLN A 77 4.19 14.51 1.35
CA GLN A 77 3.14 13.97 0.50
C GLN A 77 2.62 12.66 1.07
N PHE A 78 1.31 12.46 1.03
CA PHE A 78 0.68 11.18 1.28
C PHE A 78 0.14 10.62 -0.04
N LYS A 79 0.47 9.36 -0.34
CA LYS A 79 0.00 8.65 -1.52
C LYS A 79 -0.62 7.33 -1.10
N THR A 80 -1.68 6.95 -1.79
CA THR A 80 -2.29 5.62 -1.67
C THR A 80 -2.10 4.92 -3.00
N ASP A 81 -1.08 4.07 -3.06
CA ASP A 81 -0.82 3.24 -4.23
C ASP A 81 -1.53 1.91 -4.02
N HIS A 82 -2.56 1.66 -4.82
CA HIS A 82 -3.20 0.35 -4.87
C HIS A 82 -2.30 -0.57 -5.69
N VAL A 83 -1.67 -1.56 -5.04
CA VAL A 83 -0.98 -2.65 -5.72
C VAL A 83 -1.96 -3.24 -6.73
N ARG A 84 -1.67 -3.07 -8.02
CA ARG A 84 -2.44 -3.72 -9.07
C ARG A 84 -2.19 -5.22 -8.95
N GLN A 85 -3.23 -6.03 -9.16
CA GLN A 85 -3.16 -7.50 -9.05
C GLN A 85 -2.00 -8.11 -9.86
N ASP A 86 -1.55 -7.39 -10.88
CA ASP A 86 -0.48 -7.72 -11.81
C ASP A 86 0.94 -7.61 -11.20
N GLU A 87 1.10 -6.97 -10.03
CA GLU A 87 2.38 -6.72 -9.34
C GLU A 87 2.54 -7.58 -8.07
N VAL A 88 1.81 -8.70 -7.99
CA VAL A 88 1.93 -9.62 -6.86
C VAL A 88 3.12 -10.56 -7.07
N ASP A 89 4.28 -10.14 -6.57
CA ASP A 89 5.52 -10.95 -6.56
C ASP A 89 5.48 -12.14 -5.59
N ASN A 90 4.37 -12.35 -4.85
CA ASN A 90 4.23 -13.48 -3.95
C ASN A 90 3.75 -14.73 -4.73
N PRO A 91 4.59 -15.76 -4.92
CA PRO A 91 4.24 -16.95 -5.69
C PRO A 91 3.03 -17.68 -5.13
N GLN A 92 2.81 -17.64 -3.81
CA GLN A 92 1.64 -18.27 -3.17
C GLN A 92 0.34 -17.57 -3.54
N VAL A 93 0.37 -16.24 -3.68
CA VAL A 93 -0.82 -15.48 -4.05
C VAL A 93 -1.14 -15.67 -5.52
N LYS A 94 -0.11 -15.77 -6.38
CA LYS A 94 -0.29 -16.11 -7.78
C LYS A 94 -0.94 -17.48 -7.96
N GLU A 95 -0.44 -18.50 -7.27
CA GLU A 95 -1.01 -19.85 -7.28
C GLU A 95 -2.48 -19.86 -6.86
N LEU A 96 -2.82 -19.15 -5.76
CA LEU A 96 -4.20 -19.01 -5.31
C LEU A 96 -5.09 -18.29 -6.32
N VAL A 97 -4.58 -17.30 -7.05
CA VAL A 97 -5.32 -16.59 -8.10
C VAL A 97 -5.59 -17.50 -9.29
N ASP A 98 -4.58 -18.24 -9.75
CA ASP A 98 -4.69 -19.20 -10.85
C ASP A 98 -5.71 -20.31 -10.50
N GLU A 99 -5.66 -20.83 -9.26
CA GLU A 99 -6.65 -21.81 -8.77
C GLU A 99 -8.07 -21.24 -8.76
N LEU A 100 -8.24 -19.98 -8.35
CA LEU A 100 -9.54 -19.33 -8.26
C LEU A 100 -10.15 -19.11 -9.66
N GLU A 101 -9.33 -18.86 -10.67
CA GLU A 101 -9.75 -18.77 -12.07
C GLU A 101 -10.24 -20.13 -12.58
N ILE A 102 -9.49 -21.21 -12.35
CA ILE A 102 -9.89 -22.58 -12.72
C ILE A 102 -11.21 -22.98 -12.05
N VAL A 103 -11.39 -22.66 -10.77
CA VAL A 103 -12.61 -22.98 -10.02
C VAL A 103 -13.80 -22.19 -10.58
N LYS A 104 -13.62 -20.93 -10.94
CA LYS A 104 -14.67 -20.11 -11.57
C LYS A 104 -15.11 -20.69 -12.91
N GLU A 105 -14.19 -21.08 -13.78
CA GLU A 105 -14.53 -21.69 -15.06
C GLU A 105 -15.33 -22.99 -14.89
N LYS A 106 -14.91 -23.85 -13.96
CA LYS A 106 -15.63 -25.09 -13.64
C LYS A 106 -17.03 -24.80 -13.11
N SER A 107 -17.19 -23.78 -12.26
CA SER A 107 -18.51 -23.40 -11.75
C SER A 107 -19.43 -22.90 -12.86
N ALA A 108 -18.93 -22.08 -13.78
CA ALA A 108 -19.69 -21.59 -14.93
C ALA A 108 -20.13 -22.73 -15.86
N GLN A 109 -19.25 -23.72 -16.11
CA GLN A 109 -19.60 -24.91 -16.90
C GLN A 109 -20.66 -25.76 -16.20
N ILE A 110 -20.56 -25.93 -14.88
CA ILE A 110 -21.55 -26.68 -14.10
C ILE A 110 -22.92 -25.97 -14.12
N ASP A 111 -22.93 -24.65 -14.03
CA ASP A 111 -24.17 -23.87 -14.05
C ASP A 111 -24.83 -23.90 -15.44
N ASP A 112 -24.04 -23.82 -16.52
CA ASP A 112 -24.53 -24.00 -17.89
C ASP A 112 -25.11 -25.42 -18.10
N ILE A 113 -24.41 -26.44 -17.63
CA ILE A 113 -24.88 -27.83 -17.64
C ILE A 113 -26.19 -27.97 -16.84
N LYS A 114 -26.27 -27.41 -15.63
CA LYS A 114 -27.50 -27.46 -14.83
C LYS A 114 -28.68 -26.77 -15.50
N GLN A 115 -28.44 -25.68 -16.23
CA GLN A 115 -29.49 -24.98 -16.97
C GLN A 115 -30.06 -25.83 -18.12
N ILE A 116 -29.21 -26.61 -18.79
CA ILE A 116 -29.63 -27.56 -19.83
C ILE A 116 -30.49 -28.69 -19.24
N TYR A 117 -30.09 -29.26 -18.10
CA TYR A 117 -30.83 -30.36 -17.46
C TYR A 117 -32.06 -29.91 -16.64
N GLY A 118 -32.11 -28.65 -16.21
CA GLY A 118 -33.23 -28.07 -15.45
C GLY A 118 -34.50 -27.81 -16.29
N ASN A 119 -34.38 -27.76 -17.61
CA ASN A 119 -35.51 -27.52 -18.53
C ASN A 119 -36.14 -28.82 -19.08
N GLY A 120 -35.74 -29.99 -18.59
CA GLY A 120 -36.09 -31.30 -19.17
C GLY A 120 -37.06 -32.18 -18.37
N SER A 121 -37.69 -31.69 -17.29
CA SER A 121 -38.64 -32.50 -16.52
C SER A 121 -39.90 -31.70 -16.15
N THR A 122 -40.81 -31.62 -17.11
CA THR A 122 -42.25 -31.45 -16.85
C THR A 122 -42.98 -32.05 -18.04
N LEU A 123 -43.37 -33.33 -17.90
CA LEU A 123 -44.55 -33.98 -18.49
C LEU A 123 -44.68 -35.38 -17.87
#